data_AF-A0A1H8N1Q5-F1
#
_entry.id   AF-A0A1H8N1Q5-F1
#
_cell.length_a   1.000
_cell.length_b   1.000
_cell.length_c   1.000
_cell.angle_alpha   90.00
_cell.angle_beta   90.00
_cell.angle_gamma   90.00
#
_symmetry.space_group_name_H-M   'P 1'
#
loop_
_entity.id
_entity.type
_entity.pdbx_description
1 polymer ?
#
loop_
_entity_poly.entity_id
_entity_poly.type
_entity_poly.pdbx_seq_one_letter_code
_entity_poly.pdbx_strand_id
1 'polypeptide(L)' 'MPALVAMRFNPDLKAKYQAMIKAGKPPKVALTALMRKLIELANALIKANRNWVIKEA' A
#
# COMPACT_ATOMS: atom_id res chain seq x y z
N MET A 1 1.22 13.26 0.56
CA MET A 1 1.16 11.99 1.30
C MET A 1 1.16 10.81 0.32
N PRO A 2 2.19 9.94 0.31
CA PRO A 2 2.34 8.84 -0.66
C PRO A 2 1.20 7.81 -0.63
N ALA A 3 0.63 7.51 0.55
CA ALA A 3 -0.45 6.55 0.68
C ALA A 3 -1.75 6.99 -0.02
N LEU A 4 -2.04 8.31 -0.07
CA LEU A 4 -3.19 8.84 -0.81
C LEU A 4 -3.00 8.71 -2.33
N VAL A 5 -1.78 8.95 -2.81
CA VAL A 5 -1.42 8.76 -4.21
C VAL A 5 -1.51 7.27 -4.57
N ALA A 6 -0.94 6.41 -3.74
CA ALA A 6 -0.97 4.97 -3.93
C ALA A 6 -2.40 4.41 -3.98
N MET A 7 -3.30 4.88 -3.11
CA MET A 7 -4.72 4.51 -3.14
C MET A 7 -5.45 5.00 -4.42
N ARG A 8 -5.03 6.12 -5.01
CA ARG A 8 -5.69 6.70 -6.19
C ARG A 8 -5.24 6.04 -7.49
N PHE A 9 -3.95 5.77 -7.63
CA PHE A 9 -3.34 5.32 -8.88
C PHE A 9 -3.06 3.82 -8.92
N ASN A 10 -3.01 3.13 -7.77
CA ASN A 10 -2.79 1.69 -7.74
C ASN A 10 -4.10 0.95 -7.40
N PRO A 11 -4.66 0.16 -8.33
CA PRO A 11 -5.94 -0.54 -8.15
C PRO A 11 -5.89 -1.58 -7.02
N ASP A 12 -4.76 -2.24 -6.79
CA ASP A 12 -4.61 -3.23 -5.72
C ASP A 12 -4.70 -2.57 -4.34
N LEU A 13 -4.00 -1.44 -4.18
CA LEU A 13 -4.01 -0.68 -2.93
C LEU A 13 -5.37 0.00 -2.69
N LYS A 14 -6.06 0.42 -3.75
CA LYS A 14 -7.45 0.89 -3.68
C LYS A 14 -8.39 -0.21 -3.19
N ALA A 15 -8.30 -1.41 -3.75
CA ALA A 15 -9.12 -2.55 -3.33
C ALA A 15 -8.89 -2.89 -1.86
N LYS A 16 -7.62 -2.89 -1.42
CA LYS A 16 -7.26 -3.16 -0.03
C LYS A 16 -7.78 -2.08 0.94
N TYR A 17 -7.71 -0.80 0.54
CA TYR A 17 -8.32 0.29 1.30
C TYR A 17 -9.83 0.09 1.43
N GLN A 18 -10.52 -0.15 0.32
CA GLN A 18 -11.98 -0.35 0.29
C GLN A 18 -12.41 -1.56 1.12
N ALA A 19 -11.65 -2.65 1.10
CA ALA A 19 -11.92 -3.83 1.94
C ALA A 19 -11.84 -3.48 3.43
N MET A 20 -10.87 -2.66 3.86
CA MET A 20 -10.76 -2.21 5.25
C MET A 20 -11.90 -1.26 5.66
N ILE A 21 -12.30 -0.36 4.77
CA ILE A 21 -13.45 0.53 5.01
C ILE A 21 -14.75 -0.29 5.12
N LYS A 22 -14.96 -1.25 4.21
CA LYS A 22 -16.11 -2.17 4.25
C LYS A 22 -16.15 -3.02 5.52
N ALA A 23 -14.98 -3.38 6.06
CA ALA A 23 -14.84 -4.05 7.35
C ALA A 23 -15.08 -3.13 8.57
N GLY A 24 -15.53 -1.89 8.37
CA GLY A 24 -15.87 -0.94 9.44
C GLY A 24 -14.67 -0.20 10.03
N LYS A 25 -13.47 -0.29 9.44
CA LYS A 25 -12.29 0.39 9.98
C LYS A 25 -12.34 1.90 9.69
N PRO A 26 -11.91 2.74 10.65
CA PRO A 26 -11.80 4.17 10.42
C PRO A 26 -10.85 4.50 9.23
N PRO A 27 -11.17 5.50 8.40
CA PRO A 27 -10.35 5.87 7.23
C PRO A 27 -8.87 6.14 7.54
N LYS A 28 -8.59 6.75 8.69
CA LYS A 28 -7.21 7.00 9.15
C LYS A 28 -6.46 5.70 9.45
N VAL A 29 -7.14 4.69 9.98
CA VAL A 29 -6.54 3.36 10.24
C VAL A 29 -6.26 2.63 8.93
N ALA A 30 -7.18 2.72 7.96
CA ALA A 30 -6.96 2.17 6.62
C ALA A 30 -5.77 2.85 5.91
N LEU A 31 -5.61 4.17 6.07
CA LEU A 31 -4.50 4.91 5.49
C LEU A 31 -3.16 4.59 6.15
N THR A 32 -3.12 4.48 7.48
CA THR A 32 -1.89 4.09 8.20
C THR A 32 -1.46 2.66 7.86
N ALA A 33 -2.40 1.74 7.66
CA ALA A 33 -2.09 0.39 7.17
C ALA A 33 -1.46 0.40 5.76
N LEU A 34 -1.95 1.26 4.86
CA LEU A 34 -1.32 1.47 3.55
C LEU A 34 0.09 2.05 3.67
N MET A 35 0.29 3.05 4.53
CA MET A 35 1.62 3.64 4.78
C MET A 35 2.60 2.58 5.27
N ARG A 36 2.19 1.76 6.25
CA ARG A 36 3.01 0.66 6.78
C ARG A 36 3.41 -0.33 5.67
N LYS A 37 2.48 -0.69 4.79
CA LYS A 37 2.75 -1.62 3.68
C LYS A 37 3.77 -1.07 2.69
N LEU A 38 3.72 0.23 2.39
CA LEU A 38 4.69 0.89 1.51
C LEU A 38 6.10 0.88 2.12
N ILE A 39 6.20 1.18 3.43
CA ILE A 39 7.48 1.17 4.15
C ILE A 39 8.06 -0.26 4.19
N GLU A 40 7.24 -1.27 4.47
CA GLU A 40 7.69 -2.67 4.47
C GLU A 40 8.21 -3.12 3.11
N LEU A 41 7.54 -2.71 2.03
CA LEU A 41 7.99 -2.99 0.67
C LEU A 41 9.34 -2.33 0.38
N ALA A 42 9.49 -1.05 0.69
CA ALA A 42 10.75 -0.33 0.52
C ALA A 42 11.88 -0.98 1.32
N ASN A 43 11.63 -1.33 2.59
CA ASN A 43 12.60 -2.01 3.44
C ASN A 43 12.99 -3.38 2.89
N ALA A 44 12.04 -4.14 2.33
CA ALA A 44 12.32 -5.43 1.72
C ALA A 44 13.22 -5.30 0.47
N LEU A 45 12.98 -4.30 -0.38
CA LEU A 45 13.81 -4.02 -1.55
C LEU A 45 15.25 -3.64 -1.17
N ILE A 46 15.38 -2.73 -0.21
CA ILE A 46 16.70 -2.28 0.29
C ILE A 46 17.45 -3.45 0.91
N LYS A 47 16.79 -4.25 1.76
CA LYS A 47 17.41 -5.43 2.39
C LYS A 47 17.89 -6.46 1.37
N ALA A 48 17.17 -6.61 0.26
CA ALA A 48 17.52 -7.53 -0.81
C ALA A 48 18.41 -6.90 -1.90
N ASN A 49 18.87 -5.66 -1.72
CA ASN A 49 19.66 -4.87 -2.66
C ASN A 49 19.15 -4.96 -4.12
N ARG A 50 17.83 -4.90 -4.28
CA ARG A 50 17.17 -5.02 -5.59
C ARG A 50 16.22 -3.86 -5.85
N ASN A 51 16.08 -3.53 -7.11
CA ASN A 51 15.10 -2.55 -7.53
C ASN A 51 13.69 -3.16 -7.55
N TRP A 52 12.70 -2.28 -7.49
CA TRP A 52 11.33 -2.66 -7.75
C TRP A 52 11.20 -3.15 -9.20
N VAL A 53 10.45 -4.24 -9.39
CA VAL A 53 10.13 -4.78 -10.71
C VAL A 53 8.61 -4.85 -10.80
N ILE A 54 8.05 -4.41 -11.93
CA ILE A 54 6.61 -4.52 -12.18
C ILE A 54 6.28 -6.02 -12.19
N LYS A 55 5.26 -6.41 -11.42
CA LYS A 55 4.79 -7.79 -11.44
C LYS A 55 4.13 -8.02 -12.80
N GLU A 56 4.76 -8.80 -13.67
CA GLU A 56 4.09 -9.31 -14.87
C GLU A 56 2.90 -10.18 -14.44
N ALA A 57 1.77 -9.99 -15.11
CA ALA A 57 0.47 -10.56 -14.74
C ALA A 57 0.46 -12.09 -14.90
#